data_AF-A0A2J0L079-F1
#
_entry.id   AF-A0A2J0L079-F1
#
_cell.length_a   1.000
_cell.length_b   1.000
_cell.length_c   1.000
_cell.angle_alpha   90.00
_cell.angle_beta   90.00
_cell.angle_gamma   90.00
#
_symmetry.space_group_name_H-M   'P 1'
#
loop_
_entity.id
_entity.type
_entity.pdbx_description
1 polymer ?
#
loop_
_entity_poly.entity_id
_entity_poly.type
_entity_poly.pdbx_seq_one_letter_code
_entity_poly.pdbx_strand_id
1 'polypeptide(L)'
;MKHASVSCLAVLSIFLGAFLFAHEAFSAAIPNGPIYKDSFEYRFMDGVKIKVHYSRQILKQSGETNRFARDVLDAAVEAYQIITQFQGFSSIGYTFAYPDKSYAYDPDRTIDIYIGGVLGDEAVLNQASHIFSFKDAPCFDTIKLSDTQYEAVILLPSNYREFIKNWERINPSSLGVRNISVDLRGTLIHEMLHVILFYYNKNLNKDN
;
A
#
# COMPACT_ATOMS: atom_id res chain seq x y z
N MET A 1 -2.00 -65.24 -22.61
CA MET A 1 -1.68 -63.97 -23.30
C MET A 1 -1.53 -62.89 -22.24
N LYS A 2 -0.41 -62.16 -22.26
CA LYS A 2 -0.03 -61.17 -21.25
C LYS A 2 -0.50 -59.75 -21.61
N HIS A 3 -0.72 -58.97 -20.55
CA HIS A 3 -0.70 -57.50 -20.43
C HIS A 3 -1.90 -56.67 -20.93
N ALA A 4 -2.59 -56.06 -19.95
CA ALA A 4 -3.06 -54.68 -20.03
C ALA A 4 -3.01 -54.07 -18.62
N SER A 5 -1.93 -53.37 -18.28
CA SER A 5 -1.85 -52.52 -17.08
C SER A 5 -0.85 -51.39 -17.28
N VAL A 6 -1.04 -50.56 -18.31
CA VAL A 6 -0.28 -49.31 -18.46
C VAL A 6 -1.17 -48.25 -19.10
N SER A 7 -1.99 -47.57 -18.31
CA SER A 7 -2.71 -46.39 -18.78
C SER A 7 -3.09 -45.38 -17.69
N CYS A 8 -2.71 -45.60 -16.42
CA CYS A 8 -2.99 -44.63 -15.36
C CYS A 8 -1.75 -43.82 -14.93
N LEU A 9 -0.53 -44.34 -15.10
CA LEU A 9 0.68 -43.63 -14.67
C LEU A 9 1.18 -42.53 -15.62
N ALA A 10 0.90 -42.62 -16.93
CA ALA A 10 1.43 -41.67 -17.91
C ALA A 10 0.72 -40.29 -17.88
N VAL A 11 -0.53 -40.23 -17.41
CA VAL A 11 -1.28 -38.96 -17.31
C VAL A 11 -0.84 -38.16 -16.09
N LEU A 12 -0.44 -38.82 -15.00
CA LEU A 12 0.01 -38.14 -13.78
C LEU A 12 1.37 -37.44 -13.96
N SER A 13 2.25 -37.97 -14.81
CA SER A 13 3.58 -37.40 -15.07
C SER A 13 3.55 -36.10 -15.87
N ILE A 14 2.56 -35.94 -16.76
CA ILE A 14 2.40 -34.72 -17.57
C ILE A 14 1.88 -33.57 -16.71
N PHE A 15 0.99 -33.86 -15.76
CA PHE A 15 0.50 -32.85 -14.81
C PHE A 15 1.58 -32.41 -13.80
N LEU A 16 2.44 -33.33 -13.33
CA LEU A 16 3.54 -32.96 -12.43
C LEU A 16 4.61 -32.11 -13.14
N GLY A 17 4.94 -32.45 -14.39
CA GLY A 17 5.87 -31.67 -15.20
C GLY A 17 5.35 -30.25 -15.49
N ALA A 18 4.08 -30.11 -15.87
CA ALA A 18 3.46 -28.80 -16.09
C ALA A 18 3.37 -27.95 -14.81
N PHE A 19 3.18 -28.58 -13.64
CA PHE A 19 3.19 -27.87 -12.35
C PHE A 19 4.59 -27.41 -11.93
N LEU A 20 5.63 -28.21 -12.18
CA LEU A 20 7.02 -27.84 -11.90
C LEU A 20 7.53 -26.75 -12.84
N PHE A 21 7.18 -26.81 -14.13
CA PHE A 21 7.52 -25.73 -15.08
C PHE A 21 6.71 -24.45 -14.84
N ALA A 22 5.47 -24.54 -14.34
CA ALA A 22 4.73 -23.36 -13.91
C ALA A 22 5.33 -22.72 -12.65
N HIS A 23 5.87 -23.52 -11.72
CA HIS A 23 6.52 -23.01 -10.52
C HIS A 23 7.91 -22.41 -10.83
N GLU A 24 8.71 -23.04 -11.70
CA GLU A 24 10.00 -22.49 -12.14
C GLU A 24 9.83 -21.26 -13.05
N ALA A 25 8.77 -21.18 -13.86
CA ALA A 25 8.43 -19.97 -14.62
C ALA A 25 7.90 -18.83 -13.72
N PHE A 26 7.33 -19.14 -12.56
CA PHE A 26 6.98 -18.14 -11.53
C PHE A 26 8.18 -17.72 -10.69
N SER A 27 9.18 -18.60 -10.55
CA SER A 27 10.45 -18.32 -9.88
C SER A 27 11.50 -17.68 -10.80
N ALA A 28 11.17 -17.46 -12.08
CA ALA A 28 12.04 -16.84 -13.05
C ALA A 28 12.16 -15.33 -12.78
N ALA A 29 13.25 -15.00 -12.08
CA ALA A 29 13.81 -13.66 -11.91
C ALA A 29 12.93 -12.68 -11.11
N ILE A 30 13.01 -12.78 -9.77
CA ILE A 30 12.93 -11.57 -8.94
C ILE A 30 14.06 -10.67 -9.44
N PRO A 31 13.77 -9.55 -10.14
CA PRO A 31 14.82 -8.70 -10.66
C PRO A 31 15.55 -8.11 -9.44
N ASN A 32 16.87 -8.29 -9.36
CA ASN A 32 17.72 -7.68 -8.33
C ASN A 32 17.74 -6.14 -8.49
N GLY A 33 16.65 -5.48 -8.10
CA GLY A 33 16.48 -4.04 -8.11
C GLY A 33 15.19 -3.65 -7.37
N PRO A 34 15.06 -2.39 -6.92
CA PRO A 34 13.85 -1.94 -6.25
C PRO A 34 12.65 -2.13 -7.18
N ILE A 35 11.59 -2.77 -6.66
CA ILE A 35 10.34 -3.04 -7.38
C ILE A 35 9.67 -1.73 -7.80
N TYR A 36 9.82 -0.72 -6.95
CA TYR A 36 9.39 0.64 -7.19
C TYR A 36 10.51 1.46 -7.82
N LYS A 37 10.38 1.70 -9.13
CA LYS A 37 11.35 2.49 -9.92
C LYS A 37 10.85 3.90 -10.22
N ASP A 38 9.55 4.13 -10.07
CA ASP A 38 8.92 5.42 -10.32
C ASP A 38 8.28 5.94 -9.04
N SER A 39 8.27 7.27 -8.89
CA SER A 39 7.54 7.93 -7.81
C SER A 39 6.97 9.27 -8.25
N PHE A 40 5.84 9.66 -7.67
CA PHE A 40 5.40 11.05 -7.64
C PHE A 40 5.59 11.63 -6.23
N GLU A 41 5.88 12.92 -6.15
CA GLU A 41 6.13 13.60 -4.89
C GLU A 41 5.44 14.96 -4.88
N TYR A 42 4.89 15.33 -3.73
CA TYR A 42 4.44 16.68 -3.42
C TYR A 42 5.15 17.18 -2.17
N ARG A 43 5.57 18.46 -2.16
CA ARG A 43 6.20 19.12 -1.01
C ARG A 43 5.34 20.28 -0.52
N PHE A 44 4.98 20.23 0.75
CA PHE A 44 4.29 21.33 1.43
C PHE A 44 5.29 22.40 1.88
N MET A 45 4.79 23.61 2.08
CA MET A 45 5.59 24.75 2.55
C MET A 45 6.16 24.55 3.97
N ASP A 46 5.55 23.68 4.78
CA ASP A 46 6.02 23.32 6.12
C ASP A 46 7.08 22.19 6.11
N GLY A 47 7.49 21.75 4.92
CA GLY A 47 8.54 20.75 4.71
C GLY A 47 8.06 19.31 4.69
N VAL A 48 6.76 19.04 4.91
CA VAL A 48 6.21 17.69 4.77
C VAL A 48 6.24 17.27 3.30
N LYS A 49 6.60 16.01 3.06
CA LYS A 49 6.62 15.38 1.73
C LYS A 49 5.61 14.24 1.70
N ILE A 50 4.83 14.14 0.62
CA ILE A 50 4.06 12.93 0.32
C ILE A 50 4.68 12.31 -0.92
N LYS A 51 5.07 11.03 -0.82
CA LYS A 51 5.69 10.30 -1.92
C LYS A 51 4.91 9.04 -2.24
N VAL A 52 4.48 8.92 -3.49
CA VAL A 52 3.76 7.76 -4.01
C VAL A 52 4.71 6.95 -4.88
N HIS A 53 5.06 5.77 -4.44
CA HIS A 53 5.95 4.83 -5.10
C HIS A 53 5.14 3.79 -5.88
N TYR A 54 5.52 3.56 -7.14
CA TYR A 54 4.76 2.65 -8.00
C TYR A 54 5.66 1.96 -9.05
N SER A 55 5.13 0.87 -9.60
CA SER A 55 5.71 0.15 -10.73
C SER A 55 4.74 0.21 -11.90
N ARG A 56 5.20 0.69 -13.06
CA ARG A 56 4.38 0.72 -14.29
C ARG A 56 3.92 -0.68 -14.70
N GLN A 57 4.73 -1.71 -14.40
CA GLN A 57 4.36 -3.10 -14.65
C GLN A 57 3.18 -3.53 -13.80
N ILE A 58 3.22 -3.25 -12.49
CA ILE A 58 2.12 -3.57 -11.55
C ILE A 58 0.85 -2.84 -11.96
N LEU A 59 0.94 -1.53 -12.25
CA LEU A 59 -0.21 -0.75 -12.72
C LEU A 59 -0.80 -1.34 -14.00
N LYS A 60 0.05 -1.70 -14.97
CA LYS A 60 -0.41 -2.32 -16.22
C LYS A 60 -1.10 -3.66 -15.98
N GLN A 61 -0.60 -4.48 -15.05
CA GLN A 61 -1.20 -5.77 -14.70
C GLN A 61 -2.59 -5.60 -14.08
N SER A 62 -2.82 -4.53 -13.30
CA SER A 62 -4.14 -4.21 -12.74
C SER A 62 -5.06 -3.42 -13.68
N GLY A 63 -4.64 -3.15 -14.92
CA GLY A 63 -5.40 -2.34 -15.88
C GLY A 63 -5.37 -0.83 -15.59
N GLU A 64 -4.48 -0.38 -14.70
CA GLU A 64 -4.28 1.02 -14.36
C GLU A 64 -3.11 1.63 -15.14
N THR A 65 -2.98 2.95 -15.03
CA THR A 65 -1.90 3.73 -15.65
C THR A 65 -1.24 4.64 -14.63
N ASN A 66 -0.17 5.33 -15.00
CA ASN A 66 0.47 6.34 -14.14
C ASN A 66 -0.51 7.43 -13.67
N ARG A 67 -1.63 7.63 -14.38
CA ARG A 67 -2.71 8.51 -13.93
C ARG A 67 -3.26 8.09 -12.56
N PHE A 68 -3.40 6.79 -12.29
CA PHE A 68 -3.85 6.32 -10.98
C PHE A 68 -2.87 6.70 -9.87
N ALA A 69 -1.57 6.53 -10.08
CA ALA A 69 -0.57 6.97 -9.10
C ALA A 69 -0.60 8.50 -8.86
N ARG A 70 -0.95 9.28 -9.88
CA ARG A 70 -1.18 10.73 -9.75
C ARG A 70 -2.46 11.03 -8.96
N ASP A 71 -3.56 10.35 -9.26
CA ASP A 71 -4.83 10.48 -8.54
C ASP A 71 -4.64 10.16 -7.04
N VAL A 72 -3.80 9.16 -6.72
CA VAL A 72 -3.42 8.81 -5.33
C VAL A 72 -2.63 9.93 -4.68
N LEU A 73 -1.65 10.53 -5.37
CA LEU A 73 -0.90 11.67 -4.82
C LEU A 73 -1.84 12.85 -4.56
N ASP A 74 -2.69 13.21 -5.52
CA ASP A 74 -3.60 14.34 -5.41
C ASP A 74 -4.59 14.13 -4.24
N ALA A 75 -5.14 12.92 -4.10
CA ALA A 75 -6.02 12.57 -2.99
C ALA A 75 -5.30 12.55 -1.63
N ALA A 76 -4.03 12.13 -1.58
CA ALA A 76 -3.22 12.17 -0.35
C ALA A 76 -2.88 13.60 0.06
N VAL A 77 -2.59 14.48 -0.91
CA VAL A 77 -2.37 15.92 -0.66
C VAL A 77 -3.63 16.54 -0.06
N GLU A 78 -4.80 16.26 -0.64
CA GLU A 78 -6.08 16.72 -0.12
C GLU A 78 -6.36 16.17 1.28
N ALA A 79 -6.11 14.87 1.51
CA ALA A 79 -6.26 14.23 2.81
C ALA A 79 -5.38 14.90 3.88
N TYR A 80 -4.12 15.20 3.57
CA TYR A 80 -3.23 15.93 4.49
C TYR A 80 -3.74 17.33 4.83
N GLN A 81 -4.18 18.08 3.81
CA GLN A 81 -4.74 19.42 4.02
C GLN A 81 -5.98 19.35 4.92
N ILE A 82 -6.87 18.38 4.68
CA ILE A 82 -8.03 18.13 5.53
C ILE A 82 -7.57 17.82 6.95
N ILE A 83 -6.73 16.81 7.18
CA ILE A 83 -6.30 16.41 8.53
C ILE A 83 -5.69 17.58 9.30
N THR A 84 -4.81 18.35 8.66
CA THR A 84 -4.07 19.45 9.33
C THR A 84 -4.89 20.73 9.52
N GLN A 85 -5.95 20.93 8.74
CA GLN A 85 -6.84 22.09 8.86
C GLN A 85 -8.14 21.75 9.61
N PHE A 86 -8.45 20.46 9.77
CA PHE A 86 -9.67 20.00 10.39
C PHE A 86 -9.62 20.20 11.91
N GLN A 87 -10.48 21.10 12.38
CA GLN A 87 -10.75 21.29 13.80
C GLN A 87 -11.70 20.17 14.26
N GLY A 88 -11.11 19.01 14.58
CA GLY A 88 -11.85 17.76 14.76
C GLY A 88 -12.94 17.79 15.82
N PHE A 89 -12.69 18.47 16.94
CA PHE A 89 -13.66 18.57 18.03
C PHE A 89 -13.64 19.99 18.58
N SER A 90 -14.83 20.49 18.96
CA SER A 90 -14.97 21.72 19.74
C SER A 90 -14.49 21.55 21.20
N SER A 91 -14.03 20.35 21.57
CA SER A 91 -13.54 20.00 22.89
C SER A 91 -12.04 20.25 23.01
N ILE A 92 -11.64 20.93 24.08
CA ILE A 92 -10.24 21.18 24.44
C ILE A 92 -9.51 19.83 24.60
N GLY A 93 -8.37 19.68 23.92
CA GLY A 93 -7.51 18.49 24.01
C GLY A 93 -7.70 17.43 22.91
N TYR A 94 -8.67 17.59 22.00
CA TYR A 94 -8.96 16.61 20.95
C TYR A 94 -8.64 17.08 19.52
N THR A 95 -7.96 18.23 19.37
CA THR A 95 -7.70 18.82 18.06
C THR A 95 -6.33 18.41 17.50
N PHE A 96 -6.35 17.56 16.48
CA PHE A 96 -5.29 17.51 15.45
C PHE A 96 -5.13 18.82 14.68
N ALA A 97 -5.93 19.85 14.97
CA ALA A 97 -5.78 21.17 14.38
C ALA A 97 -4.48 21.88 14.77
N TYR A 98 -3.86 21.46 15.88
CA TYR A 98 -2.56 21.94 16.33
C TYR A 98 -1.66 20.77 16.77
N PRO A 99 -1.43 19.78 15.89
CA PRO A 99 -0.51 18.71 16.23
C PRO A 99 0.87 19.35 16.30
N ASP A 100 1.64 19.06 17.36
CA ASP A 100 3.03 19.49 17.38
C ASP A 100 3.78 18.76 16.25
N LYS A 101 4.01 19.52 15.16
CA LYS A 101 4.59 19.02 13.92
C LYS A 101 6.03 18.57 14.07
N SER A 102 6.68 18.87 15.20
CA SER A 102 8.00 18.31 15.52
C SER A 102 7.93 16.81 15.85
N TYR A 103 6.79 16.33 16.34
CA TYR A 103 6.59 14.92 16.72
C TYR A 103 5.80 14.13 15.69
N ALA A 104 4.93 14.76 14.89
CA ALA A 104 3.95 14.06 14.06
C ALA A 104 4.49 13.32 12.81
N TYR A 105 5.80 13.37 12.51
CA TYR A 105 6.35 12.83 11.27
C TYR A 105 7.69 12.10 11.47
N ASP A 106 8.10 11.35 10.45
CA ASP A 106 9.44 10.77 10.35
C ASP A 106 10.52 11.88 10.39
N PRO A 107 11.80 11.60 10.76
CA PRO A 107 12.84 12.63 10.80
C PRO A 107 13.00 13.40 9.49
N ASP A 108 12.74 12.78 8.35
CA ASP A 108 12.82 13.42 7.03
C ASP A 108 11.49 14.04 6.55
N ARG A 109 10.43 13.91 7.37
CA ARG A 109 9.05 14.39 7.18
C ARG A 109 8.34 13.84 5.94
N THR A 110 8.68 12.62 5.52
CA THR A 110 7.99 11.94 4.41
C THR A 110 6.86 11.05 4.89
N ILE A 111 5.75 11.07 4.15
CA ILE A 111 4.70 10.05 4.18
C ILE A 111 4.82 9.25 2.89
N ASP A 112 5.23 7.99 3.01
CA ASP A 112 5.42 7.09 1.89
C ASP A 112 4.18 6.21 1.65
N ILE A 113 3.72 6.22 0.40
CA ILE A 113 2.59 5.43 -0.08
C ILE A 113 3.11 4.49 -1.17
N TYR A 114 2.88 3.19 -1.04
CA TYR A 114 3.29 2.18 -2.00
C TYR A 114 2.08 1.62 -2.73
N ILE A 115 2.12 1.60 -4.07
CA ILE A 115 1.07 1.00 -4.89
C ILE A 115 1.52 -0.38 -5.38
N GLY A 116 0.93 -1.47 -4.86
CA GLY A 116 1.38 -2.84 -5.14
C GLY A 116 0.34 -3.76 -5.77
N GLY A 117 0.77 -4.93 -6.22
CA GLY A 117 -0.11 -5.96 -6.77
C GLY A 117 -0.67 -6.86 -5.67
N VAL A 118 -1.96 -7.17 -5.71
CA VAL A 118 -2.65 -7.96 -4.66
C VAL A 118 -2.13 -9.40 -4.54
N LEU A 119 -1.62 -9.95 -5.65
CA LEU A 119 -1.19 -11.35 -5.75
C LEU A 119 0.34 -11.52 -5.62
N GLY A 120 1.09 -10.44 -5.38
CA GLY A 120 2.54 -10.50 -5.26
C GLY A 120 3.01 -10.39 -3.82
N ASP A 121 3.91 -11.30 -3.41
CA ASP A 121 4.73 -11.20 -2.19
C ASP A 121 5.86 -10.16 -2.37
N GLU A 122 5.61 -9.08 -3.11
CA GLU A 122 6.66 -8.37 -3.84
C GLU A 122 6.51 -6.84 -3.76
N ALA A 123 6.69 -6.30 -2.56
CA ALA A 123 7.29 -4.98 -2.43
C ALA A 123 8.55 -5.10 -1.61
N VAL A 124 9.66 -5.32 -2.29
CA VAL A 124 10.98 -5.23 -1.69
C VAL A 124 11.36 -3.77 -1.66
N LEU A 125 11.39 -3.19 -0.46
CA LEU A 125 12.02 -1.90 -0.21
C LEU A 125 13.48 -2.09 0.16
N ASN A 126 14.38 -1.53 -0.65
CA ASN A 126 15.81 -1.32 -0.39
C ASN A 126 16.55 -2.47 0.29
N GLN A 127 17.07 -3.47 -0.44
CA GLN A 127 18.11 -4.46 -0.02
C GLN A 127 17.93 -5.19 1.33
N ALA A 128 16.90 -4.86 2.10
CA ALA A 128 16.50 -5.41 3.37
C ALA A 128 15.25 -6.22 3.10
N SER A 129 15.20 -7.39 3.71
CA SER A 129 14.34 -8.53 3.43
C SER A 129 12.87 -8.32 3.80
N HIS A 130 12.31 -7.13 3.56
CA HIS A 130 10.94 -6.79 3.88
C HIS A 130 10.06 -7.01 2.66
N ILE A 131 9.18 -8.01 2.79
CA ILE A 131 8.12 -8.32 1.84
C ILE A 131 6.84 -7.68 2.38
N PHE A 132 6.29 -6.67 1.69
CA PHE A 132 4.92 -6.22 2.00
C PHE A 132 3.91 -7.09 1.26
N SER A 133 2.88 -7.48 2.00
CA SER A 133 1.74 -8.21 1.46
C SER A 133 0.60 -7.22 1.21
N PHE A 134 0.28 -6.97 -0.07
CA PHE A 134 -0.85 -6.12 -0.46
C PHE A 134 -2.21 -6.79 -0.31
N LYS A 135 -2.26 -8.05 0.15
CA LYS A 135 -3.52 -8.78 0.35
C LYS A 135 -4.45 -8.11 1.37
N ASP A 136 -3.86 -7.39 2.33
CA ASP A 136 -4.56 -6.72 3.42
C ASP A 136 -4.73 -5.20 3.15
N ALA A 137 -4.30 -4.73 1.97
CA ALA A 137 -4.38 -3.32 1.57
C ALA A 137 -5.80 -2.97 1.04
N PRO A 138 -6.25 -1.70 1.14
CA PRO A 138 -5.52 -0.53 1.63
C PRO A 138 -5.29 -0.56 3.15
N CYS A 139 -4.08 -0.27 3.60
CA CYS A 139 -3.75 -0.25 5.02
C CYS A 139 -2.49 0.59 5.34
N PHE A 140 -2.45 1.14 6.55
CA PHE A 140 -1.24 1.52 7.24
C PHE A 140 -0.45 0.26 7.65
N ASP A 141 0.87 0.33 7.52
CA ASP A 141 1.79 -0.70 8.01
C ASP A 141 3.08 -0.07 8.57
N THR A 142 3.85 -0.84 9.32
CA THR A 142 5.15 -0.44 9.87
C THR A 142 6.28 -1.31 9.32
N ILE A 143 7.28 -0.67 8.75
CA ILE A 143 8.51 -1.30 8.28
C ILE A 143 9.51 -1.33 9.43
N LYS A 144 9.96 -2.53 9.81
CA LYS A 144 11.09 -2.66 10.74
C LYS A 144 12.39 -2.36 9.98
N LEU A 145 13.13 -1.32 10.34
CA LEU A 145 14.45 -1.03 9.78
C LEU A 145 15.59 -1.65 10.60
N SER A 146 15.37 -1.81 11.91
CA SER A 146 16.30 -2.44 12.84
C SER A 146 15.53 -2.98 14.05
N ASP A 147 16.22 -3.62 15.00
CA ASP A 147 15.58 -4.10 16.24
C ASP A 147 14.87 -3.01 17.05
N THR A 148 15.25 -1.75 16.86
CA THR A 148 14.72 -0.60 17.62
C THR A 148 14.07 0.46 16.74
N GLN A 149 14.11 0.33 15.41
CA GLN A 149 13.63 1.34 14.48
C GLN A 149 12.55 0.80 13.56
N TYR A 150 11.44 1.52 13.50
CA TYR A 150 10.33 1.27 12.59
C TYR A 150 9.94 2.56 11.86
N GLU A 151 9.49 2.44 10.61
CA GLU A 151 8.92 3.51 9.78
C GLU A 151 7.48 3.18 9.40
N ALA A 152 6.61 4.18 9.40
CA ALA A 152 5.22 4.03 9.01
C ALA A 152 5.04 4.28 7.50
N VAL A 153 4.26 3.42 6.86
CA VAL A 153 3.94 3.50 5.42
C VAL A 153 2.48 3.20 5.16
N ILE A 154 2.00 3.57 3.98
CA ILE A 154 0.66 3.24 3.49
C ILE A 154 0.80 2.30 2.30
N LEU A 155 0.14 1.15 2.36
CA LEU A 155 0.04 0.21 1.26
C LEU A 155 -1.31 0.41 0.57
N LEU A 156 -1.29 0.61 -0.74
CA LEU A 156 -2.49 0.78 -1.57
C LEU A 156 -2.49 -0.28 -2.68
N PRO A 157 -3.58 -1.04 -2.87
CA PRO A 157 -3.62 -2.03 -3.94
C PRO A 157 -3.79 -1.31 -5.29
N SER A 158 -3.04 -1.77 -6.29
CA SER A 158 -3.07 -1.27 -7.66
C SER A 158 -4.41 -1.50 -8.38
N ASN A 159 -5.28 -2.37 -7.88
CA ASN A 159 -6.64 -2.59 -8.36
C ASN A 159 -7.69 -1.97 -7.40
N TYR A 160 -7.37 -0.89 -6.69
CA TYR A 160 -8.26 -0.23 -5.72
C TYR A 160 -9.68 0.04 -6.27
N ARG A 161 -9.81 0.38 -7.56
CA ARG A 161 -11.14 0.59 -8.18
C ARG A 161 -12.01 -0.67 -8.14
N GLU A 162 -11.40 -1.83 -8.35
CA GLU A 162 -12.07 -3.12 -8.25
C GLU A 162 -12.41 -3.44 -6.79
N PHE A 163 -11.48 -3.19 -5.87
CA PHE A 163 -11.70 -3.31 -4.43
C PHE A 163 -12.95 -2.54 -3.99
N ILE A 164 -13.08 -1.25 -4.33
CA ILE A 164 -14.25 -0.44 -3.94
C ILE A 164 -15.55 -0.94 -4.58
N LYS A 165 -15.51 -1.40 -5.84
CA LYS A 165 -16.70 -2.01 -6.48
C LYS A 165 -17.14 -3.28 -5.77
N ASN A 166 -16.20 -4.12 -5.34
CA ASN A 166 -16.51 -5.32 -4.58
C ASN A 166 -16.96 -4.98 -3.16
N TRP A 167 -16.34 -3.99 -2.53
CA TRP A 167 -16.73 -3.49 -1.21
C TRP A 167 -18.18 -2.98 -1.21
N GLU A 168 -18.60 -2.26 -2.24
CA GLU A 168 -20.00 -1.81 -2.38
C GLU A 168 -21.00 -2.96 -2.47
N ARG A 169 -20.60 -4.11 -3.03
CA ARG A 169 -21.48 -5.29 -3.11
C ARG A 169 -21.74 -5.92 -1.75
N ILE A 170 -20.75 -5.88 -0.85
CA ILE A 170 -20.84 -6.49 0.49
C ILE A 170 -21.24 -5.49 1.58
N ASN A 171 -21.00 -4.20 1.35
CA ASN A 171 -21.29 -3.10 2.25
C ASN A 171 -21.83 -1.88 1.47
N PRO A 172 -23.07 -1.98 0.95
CA PRO A 172 -23.66 -0.95 0.13
C PRO A 172 -23.85 0.34 0.92
N SER A 173 -23.48 1.46 0.32
CA SER A 173 -23.64 2.77 0.93
C SER A 173 -25.11 3.20 0.97
N SER A 174 -25.59 3.61 2.13
CA SER A 174 -26.93 4.21 2.28
C SER A 174 -27.07 5.58 1.60
N LEU A 175 -25.96 6.19 1.20
CA LEU A 175 -25.90 7.48 0.50
C LEU A 175 -25.89 7.34 -1.03
N GLY A 176 -26.08 6.12 -1.55
CA GLY A 176 -26.06 5.82 -2.97
C GLY A 176 -24.71 5.27 -3.45
N VAL A 177 -24.61 5.02 -4.76
CA VAL A 177 -23.45 4.34 -5.36
C VAL A 177 -22.16 5.08 -5.04
N ARG A 178 -21.19 4.33 -4.51
CA ARG A 178 -19.84 4.81 -4.18
C ARG A 178 -19.17 5.55 -5.32
N ASN A 179 -18.57 6.69 -4.98
CA ASN A 179 -17.71 7.44 -5.90
C ASN A 179 -16.26 7.12 -5.56
N ILE A 180 -15.60 6.40 -6.46
CA ILE A 180 -14.24 5.89 -6.26
C ILE A 180 -13.24 6.99 -5.86
N SER A 181 -13.37 8.21 -6.41
CA SER A 181 -12.47 9.32 -6.03
C SER A 181 -12.73 9.80 -4.60
N VAL A 182 -13.99 9.83 -4.17
CA VAL A 182 -14.37 10.19 -2.80
C VAL A 182 -13.95 9.08 -1.82
N ASP A 183 -14.16 7.81 -2.18
CA ASP A 183 -13.70 6.68 -1.37
C ASP A 183 -12.17 6.67 -1.26
N LEU A 184 -11.43 6.91 -2.36
CA LEU A 184 -9.96 6.98 -2.33
C LEU A 184 -9.47 8.06 -1.36
N ARG A 185 -10.06 9.26 -1.43
CA ARG A 185 -9.75 10.33 -0.49
C ARG A 185 -10.09 9.94 0.96
N GLY A 186 -11.24 9.32 1.19
CA GLY A 186 -11.64 8.84 2.52
C GLY A 186 -10.70 7.78 3.08
N THR A 187 -10.28 6.82 2.26
CA THR A 187 -9.25 5.83 2.60
C THR A 187 -7.94 6.53 2.98
N LEU A 188 -7.47 7.47 2.16
CA LEU A 188 -6.21 8.14 2.44
C LEU A 188 -6.28 9.03 3.68
N ILE A 189 -7.42 9.68 3.98
CA ILE A 189 -7.63 10.36 5.26
C ILE A 189 -7.43 9.39 6.43
N HIS A 190 -8.02 8.20 6.35
CA HIS A 190 -7.92 7.19 7.41
C HIS A 190 -6.48 6.70 7.60
N GLU A 191 -5.83 6.25 6.53
CA GLU A 191 -4.47 5.68 6.62
C GLU A 191 -3.42 6.72 6.99
N MET A 192 -3.54 7.95 6.48
CA MET A 192 -2.60 9.03 6.84
C MET A 192 -2.75 9.46 8.29
N LEU A 193 -3.95 9.38 8.86
CA LEU A 193 -4.15 9.64 10.29
C LEU A 193 -3.37 8.64 11.14
N HIS A 194 -3.33 7.36 10.76
CA HIS A 194 -2.49 6.35 11.44
C HIS A 194 -1.00 6.68 11.37
N VAL A 195 -0.51 7.12 10.20
CA VAL A 195 0.91 7.53 10.04
C VAL A 195 1.26 8.69 10.98
N ILE A 196 0.43 9.73 10.99
CA ILE A 196 0.63 10.93 11.83
C ILE A 196 0.63 10.55 13.31
N LEU A 197 -0.34 9.73 13.73
CA LEU A 197 -0.44 9.23 15.11
C LEU A 197 0.73 8.36 15.52
N PHE A 198 1.20 7.48 14.63
CA PHE A 198 2.35 6.63 14.88
C PHE A 198 3.59 7.47 15.20
N TYR A 199 3.92 8.44 14.35
CA TYR A 199 5.10 9.28 14.57
C TYR A 199 4.93 10.19 15.78
N TYR A 200 3.74 10.76 15.98
CA TYR A 200 3.45 11.58 17.16
C TYR A 200 3.77 10.82 18.46
N ASN A 201 3.25 9.60 18.59
CA ASN A 201 3.51 8.74 19.76
C ASN A 201 4.98 8.30 19.84
N LYS A 202 5.59 7.90 18.70
CA LYS A 202 6.99 7.48 18.63
C LYS A 202 7.94 8.57 19.10
N ASN A 203 7.69 9.82 18.70
CA ASN A 203 8.59 10.93 19.00
C ASN A 203 8.33 11.52 20.39
N LEU A 204 7.10 11.51 20.91
CA LEU A 204 6.83 11.89 22.32
C LEU A 204 7.60 11.01 23.32
N ASN A 205 7.80 9.74 22.99
CA ASN A 205 8.53 8.79 23.83
C ASN A 205 10.06 8.98 23.81
N LYS A 206 10.60 9.93 23.03
CA LYS A 206 12.04 10.21 22.99
C LYS A 206 12.49 11.27 24.01
N ASP A 207 11.54 12.03 24.57
CA ASP A 207 11.82 13.12 25.51
C ASP A 207 11.62 12.73 26.99
N ASN A 208 11.36 11.45 27.26
CA ASN A 208 11.33 10.83 28.60
C ASN A 208 12.51 9.86 28.77
#